data_AF-A0A183BGR8-F1
#
_entry.id   AF-A0A183BGR8-F1
#
_cell.length_a   1.000
_cell.length_b   1.000
_cell.length_c   1.000
_cell.angle_alpha   90.00
_cell.angle_beta   90.00
_cell.angle_gamma   90.00
#
_symmetry.space_group_name_H-M   'P 1'
#
loop_
_entity.id
_entity.type
_entity.pdbx_description
1 polymer ?
#
loop_
_entity_poly.entity_id
_entity_poly.type
_entity_poly.pdbx_seq_one_letter_code
_entity_poly.pdbx_strand_id
1 'polypeptide(L)'
;MAESKLENFETGYIDNDDLESASIFLSEAVKTPDDQYKLEASILAAKSLYLRKSFTASVGLLRKLQLPSLKVEYFATRYVRLISEGLALIGLCVEELAQMVRRELTEDERKEALSHYEICGEMCIRHFQELYQGVLEHTNFTFPKVVFKAIQRHLALIHQSG
;
A
#
# COMPACT_ATOMS: atom_id res chain seq x y z
N MET A 1 -17.43 -0.09 -2.27
CA MET A 1 -17.93 -1.48 -2.10
C MET A 1 -16.80 -2.48 -1.87
N ALA A 2 -15.73 -2.50 -2.69
CA ALA A 2 -14.53 -3.30 -2.39
C ALA A 2 -13.58 -2.63 -1.37
N GLU A 3 -13.33 -1.32 -1.52
CA GLU A 3 -12.50 -0.55 -0.58
C GLU A 3 -13.04 -0.57 0.84
N SER A 4 -14.34 -0.31 1.04
CA SER A 4 -15.00 -0.41 2.35
C SER A 4 -14.86 -1.78 3.01
N LYS A 5 -14.77 -2.87 2.23
CA LYS A 5 -14.50 -4.23 2.75
C LYS A 5 -13.03 -4.42 3.13
N LEU A 6 -12.12 -3.75 2.42
CA LEU A 6 -10.69 -3.73 2.70
C LEU A 6 -10.31 -2.71 3.80
N GLU A 7 -11.15 -1.71 4.05
CA GLU A 7 -11.04 -0.72 5.14
C GLU A 7 -11.43 -1.32 6.49
N ASN A 8 -12.26 -2.38 6.55
CA ASN A 8 -12.52 -3.12 7.80
C ASN A 8 -11.26 -3.82 8.39
N PHE A 9 -10.15 -3.84 7.64
CA PHE A 9 -8.80 -4.08 8.16
C PHE A 9 -8.40 -3.09 9.29
N GLU A 10 -9.02 -1.91 9.32
CA GLU A 10 -8.73 -0.85 10.27
C GLU A 10 -9.24 -1.18 11.68
N THR A 11 -10.14 -2.15 11.86
CA THR A 11 -10.73 -2.48 13.18
C THR A 11 -10.74 -3.96 13.56
N GLY A 12 -10.59 -4.93 12.64
CA GLY A 12 -10.62 -6.35 13.02
C GLY A 12 -10.44 -7.33 11.86
N TYR A 13 -10.29 -8.61 12.20
CA TYR A 13 -10.11 -9.76 11.31
C TYR A 13 -10.97 -9.66 10.03
N ILE A 14 -10.33 -9.71 8.86
CA ILE A 14 -11.05 -9.82 7.57
C ILE A 14 -11.31 -11.30 7.30
N ASP A 15 -12.58 -11.64 7.05
CA ASP A 15 -12.98 -12.98 6.65
C ASP A 15 -12.55 -13.30 5.21
N ASN A 16 -12.27 -14.57 4.92
CA ASN A 16 -11.87 -15.03 3.59
C ASN A 16 -12.96 -14.75 2.55
N ASP A 17 -14.23 -14.83 2.94
CA ASP A 17 -15.39 -14.54 2.08
C ASP A 17 -15.43 -13.06 1.65
N ASP A 18 -14.99 -12.14 2.52
CA ASP A 18 -14.88 -10.72 2.19
C ASP A 18 -13.70 -10.44 1.26
N LEU A 19 -12.57 -11.15 1.42
CA LEU A 19 -11.45 -11.07 0.48
C LEU A 19 -11.84 -11.63 -0.90
N GLU A 20 -12.62 -12.71 -0.94
CA GLU A 20 -13.09 -13.32 -2.18
C GLU A 20 -14.06 -12.41 -2.92
N SER A 21 -15.06 -11.89 -2.20
CA SER A 21 -15.95 -10.85 -2.70
C SER A 21 -15.18 -9.65 -3.28
N ALA A 22 -14.21 -9.12 -2.52
CA ALA A 22 -13.39 -8.00 -2.98
C ALA A 22 -12.60 -8.33 -4.26
N SER A 23 -12.08 -9.56 -4.37
CA SER A 23 -11.33 -10.00 -5.55
C SER A 23 -12.19 -10.02 -6.81
N ILE A 24 -13.46 -10.44 -6.71
CA ILE A 24 -14.40 -10.46 -7.83
C ILE A 24 -14.70 -9.03 -8.31
N PHE A 25 -14.95 -8.10 -7.38
CA PHE A 25 -15.20 -6.71 -7.77
C PHE A 25 -13.97 -6.05 -8.40
N LEU A 26 -12.77 -6.37 -7.89
CA LEU A 26 -11.53 -5.79 -8.40
C LEU A 26 -11.13 -6.35 -9.77
N SER A 27 -11.42 -7.63 -10.07
CA SER A 27 -11.15 -8.22 -11.38
C SER A 27 -12.00 -7.61 -12.50
N GLU A 28 -13.20 -7.13 -12.17
CA GLU A 28 -14.02 -6.33 -13.10
C GLU A 28 -13.56 -4.87 -13.17
N ALA A 29 -13.22 -4.27 -12.04
CA ALA A 29 -12.79 -2.86 -11.98
C ALA A 29 -11.53 -2.58 -12.81
N VAL A 30 -10.58 -3.52 -12.92
CA VAL A 30 -9.36 -3.35 -13.74
C VAL A 30 -9.63 -3.35 -15.26
N LYS A 31 -10.85 -3.70 -15.70
CA LYS A 31 -11.26 -3.64 -17.11
C LYS A 31 -11.83 -2.29 -17.53
N THR A 32 -11.95 -1.35 -16.59
CA THR A 32 -12.36 0.02 -16.85
C THR A 32 -11.45 0.69 -17.90
N PRO A 33 -11.97 1.61 -18.73
CA PRO A 33 -11.15 2.46 -19.59
C PRO A 33 -10.44 3.60 -18.83
N ASP A 34 -10.83 3.86 -17.58
CA ASP A 34 -10.24 4.91 -16.73
C ASP A 34 -8.92 4.43 -16.10
N ASP A 35 -7.80 5.01 -16.54
CA ASP A 35 -6.46 4.61 -16.10
C ASP A 35 -6.23 4.82 -14.60
N GLN A 36 -6.79 5.89 -14.01
CA GLN A 36 -6.65 6.13 -12.57
C GLN A 36 -7.42 5.08 -11.78
N TYR A 37 -8.69 4.84 -12.13
CA TYR A 37 -9.52 3.83 -11.47
C TYR A 37 -8.95 2.42 -11.62
N LYS A 38 -8.38 2.11 -12.78
CA LYS A 38 -7.67 0.85 -13.03
C LYS A 38 -6.46 0.70 -12.11
N LEU A 39 -5.70 1.76 -11.90
CA LEU A 39 -4.54 1.75 -11.03
C LEU A 39 -4.94 1.58 -9.56
N GLU A 40 -5.96 2.30 -9.10
CA GLU A 40 -6.52 2.16 -7.75
C GLU A 40 -7.02 0.73 -7.49
N ALA A 41 -7.78 0.17 -8.45
CA ALA A 41 -8.24 -1.22 -8.38
C ALA A 41 -7.06 -2.21 -8.32
N SER A 42 -5.99 -1.95 -9.08
CA SER A 42 -4.80 -2.81 -9.08
C SER A 42 -4.05 -2.77 -7.74
N ILE A 43 -3.94 -1.60 -7.10
CA ILE A 43 -3.37 -1.46 -5.76
C ILE A 43 -4.22 -2.24 -4.73
N LEU A 44 -5.54 -2.06 -4.76
CA LEU A 44 -6.45 -2.76 -3.86
C LEU A 44 -6.40 -4.29 -4.06
N ALA A 45 -6.22 -4.75 -5.31
CA ALA A 45 -6.05 -6.17 -5.61
C ALA A 45 -4.74 -6.72 -5.02
N ALA A 46 -3.64 -5.98 -5.14
CA ALA A 46 -2.38 -6.34 -4.48
C ALA A 46 -2.51 -6.37 -2.95
N LYS A 47 -3.22 -5.40 -2.36
CA LYS A 47 -3.52 -5.39 -0.93
C LYS A 47 -4.28 -6.65 -0.49
N SER A 48 -5.29 -7.09 -1.27
CA SER A 48 -5.99 -8.35 -1.03
C SER A 48 -5.05 -9.56 -1.07
N LEU A 49 -4.15 -9.62 -2.07
CA LEU A 49 -3.13 -10.67 -2.17
C LEU A 49 -2.17 -10.68 -0.97
N TYR A 50 -1.73 -9.50 -0.50
CA TYR A 50 -0.90 -9.37 0.69
C TYR A 50 -1.61 -9.92 1.94
N LEU A 51 -2.89 -9.57 2.13
CA LEU A 51 -3.69 -10.05 3.26
C LEU A 51 -3.84 -11.57 3.26
N ARG A 52 -3.95 -12.17 2.07
CA ARG A 52 -3.95 -13.64 1.87
C ARG A 52 -2.57 -14.28 1.94
N LYS A 53 -1.54 -13.56 2.38
CA LYS A 53 -0.15 -14.04 2.44
C LYS A 53 0.42 -14.48 1.09
N SER A 54 -0.19 -14.05 -0.01
CA SER A 54 0.28 -14.28 -1.38
C SER A 54 1.27 -13.20 -1.79
N PHE A 55 2.39 -13.08 -1.05
CA PHE A 55 3.32 -11.95 -1.17
C PHE A 55 3.99 -11.84 -2.54
N THR A 56 4.38 -12.96 -3.15
CA THR A 56 4.96 -12.98 -4.50
C THR A 56 4.01 -12.40 -5.55
N ALA A 57 2.72 -12.75 -5.46
CA ALA A 57 1.71 -12.24 -6.38
C ALA A 57 1.43 -10.75 -6.13
N SER A 58 1.34 -10.34 -4.85
CA SER A 58 1.15 -8.95 -4.45
C SER A 58 2.26 -8.04 -4.97
N VAL A 59 3.53 -8.35 -4.66
CA VAL A 59 4.67 -7.53 -5.09
C VAL A 59 4.84 -7.55 -6.61
N GLY A 60 4.58 -8.70 -7.25
CA GLY A 60 4.63 -8.83 -8.70
C GLY A 60 3.58 -7.97 -9.41
N LEU A 61 2.41 -7.76 -8.82
CA LEU A 61 1.40 -6.84 -9.33
C LEU A 61 1.84 -5.38 -9.11
N LEU A 62 2.26 -5.03 -7.89
CA LEU A 62 2.63 -3.65 -7.53
C LEU A 62 3.83 -3.12 -8.33
N ARG A 63 4.86 -3.93 -8.54
CA ARG A 63 6.04 -3.54 -9.34
C ARG A 63 5.70 -3.20 -10.79
N LYS A 64 4.67 -3.85 -11.37
CA LYS A 64 4.21 -3.54 -12.74
C LYS A 64 3.56 -2.16 -12.85
N LEU A 65 3.03 -1.63 -11.75
CA LEU A 65 2.35 -0.33 -11.74
C LEU A 65 3.32 0.86 -11.74
N GLN A 66 4.61 0.63 -11.47
CA GLN A 66 5.65 1.66 -11.45
C GLN A 66 5.25 2.88 -10.59
N LEU A 67 4.68 2.62 -9.40
CA LEU A 67 4.12 3.64 -8.50
C LEU A 67 5.05 4.85 -8.24
N PRO A 68 6.38 4.69 -8.07
CA PRO A 68 7.28 5.82 -7.88
C PRO A 68 7.33 6.83 -9.05
N SER A 69 6.96 6.40 -10.25
CA SER A 69 7.03 7.21 -11.48
C SER A 69 5.71 7.90 -11.84
N LEU A 70 4.66 7.69 -11.04
CA LEU A 70 3.34 8.25 -11.32
C LEU A 70 3.33 9.75 -11.10
N LYS A 71 2.81 10.49 -12.09
CA LYS A 71 2.52 11.92 -11.95
C LYS A 71 1.17 12.07 -11.28
N VAL A 72 1.18 12.49 -10.02
CA VAL A 72 -0.07 12.77 -9.27
C VAL A 72 -0.43 14.23 -9.44
N GLU A 73 -1.44 14.50 -10.27
CA GLU A 73 -2.06 15.82 -10.42
C GLU A 73 -2.85 16.21 -9.15
N TYR A 74 -3.14 17.51 -8.99
CA TYR A 74 -3.73 18.06 -7.76
C TYR A 74 -5.13 17.48 -7.46
N PHE A 75 -5.45 17.33 -6.16
CA PHE A 75 -6.77 17.02 -5.59
C PHE A 75 -7.31 15.58 -5.68
N ALA A 76 -6.44 14.58 -5.80
CA ALA A 76 -6.84 13.17 -5.71
C ALA A 76 -6.45 12.55 -4.37
N THR A 77 -6.94 13.09 -3.25
CA THR A 77 -6.49 12.74 -1.90
C THR A 77 -6.58 11.23 -1.61
N ARG A 78 -7.65 10.58 -2.07
CA ARG A 78 -7.80 9.11 -2.02
C ARG A 78 -6.76 8.36 -2.87
N TYR A 79 -6.44 8.88 -4.05
CA TYR A 79 -5.47 8.29 -4.96
C TYR A 79 -4.05 8.33 -4.37
N VAL A 80 -3.65 9.46 -3.79
CA VAL A 80 -2.36 9.61 -3.09
C VAL A 80 -2.25 8.63 -1.92
N ARG A 81 -3.34 8.46 -1.13
CA ARG A 81 -3.40 7.45 -0.06
C ARG A 81 -3.13 6.05 -0.59
N LEU A 82 -3.81 5.65 -1.66
CA LEU A 82 -3.65 4.32 -2.24
C LEU A 82 -2.24 4.11 -2.79
N ILE A 83 -1.65 5.10 -3.46
CA ILE A 83 -0.25 5.04 -3.92
C ILE A 83 0.70 4.83 -2.74
N SER A 84 0.53 5.59 -1.65
CA SER A 84 1.33 5.42 -0.43
C SER A 84 1.21 4.00 0.15
N GLU A 85 -0.01 3.46 0.23
CA GLU A 85 -0.23 2.08 0.66
C GLU A 85 0.43 1.05 -0.28
N GLY A 86 0.33 1.25 -1.59
CA GLY A 86 0.96 0.37 -2.58
C GLY A 86 2.48 0.34 -2.44
N LEU A 87 3.11 1.49 -2.23
CA LEU A 87 4.54 1.62 -1.96
C LEU A 87 4.93 0.92 -0.65
N ALA A 88 4.17 1.12 0.44
CA ALA A 88 4.37 0.40 1.70
C ALA A 88 4.33 -1.12 1.50
N LEU A 89 3.37 -1.61 0.72
CA LEU A 89 3.19 -3.04 0.48
C LEU A 89 4.34 -3.66 -0.32
N ILE A 90 5.00 -2.92 -1.22
CA ILE A 90 6.18 -3.44 -1.93
C ILE A 90 7.28 -3.80 -0.94
N GLY A 91 7.69 -2.86 -0.08
CA GLY A 91 8.72 -3.10 0.91
C GLY A 91 8.33 -4.20 1.90
N LEU A 92 7.08 -4.20 2.38
CA LEU A 92 6.59 -5.22 3.31
C LEU A 92 6.59 -6.62 2.67
N CYS A 93 6.21 -6.75 1.39
CA CYS A 93 6.27 -8.03 0.70
C CYS A 93 7.71 -8.55 0.58
N VAL A 94 8.68 -7.67 0.28
CA VAL A 94 10.09 -8.04 0.20
C VAL A 94 10.58 -8.59 1.56
N GLU A 95 10.24 -7.91 2.66
CA GLU A 95 10.56 -8.39 4.01
C GLU A 95 9.90 -9.74 4.35
N GLU A 96 8.61 -9.87 4.07
CA GLU A 96 7.86 -11.10 4.39
C GLU A 96 8.37 -12.30 3.54
N LEU A 97 8.76 -12.09 2.28
CA LEU A 97 9.34 -13.13 1.43
C LEU A 97 10.68 -13.65 1.97
N ALA A 98 11.54 -12.77 2.47
CA ALA A 98 12.78 -13.18 3.14
C ALA A 98 12.49 -13.96 4.44
N GLN A 99 11.52 -13.49 5.23
CA GLN A 99 11.11 -14.16 6.47
C GLN A 99 10.50 -15.55 6.23
N MET A 100 9.70 -15.73 5.17
CA MET A 100 9.11 -17.03 4.82
C MET A 100 10.17 -18.12 4.58
N VAL A 101 11.34 -17.74 4.06
CA VAL A 101 12.48 -18.65 3.87
C VAL A 101 13.52 -18.53 4.99
N ARG A 102 13.17 -17.86 6.10
CA ARG A 102 13.95 -17.71 7.35
C ARG A 102 15.36 -17.18 7.12
N ARG A 103 15.51 -16.18 6.26
CA ARG A 103 16.78 -15.52 6.00
C ARG A 103 16.70 -14.03 6.26
N GLU A 104 17.88 -13.43 6.38
CA GLU A 104 18.04 -11.99 6.36
C GLU A 104 17.82 -11.44 4.94
N LEU A 105 17.51 -10.15 4.87
CA LEU A 105 17.43 -9.43 3.61
C LEU A 105 18.81 -9.36 2.97
N THR A 106 18.86 -9.54 1.66
CA THR A 106 20.05 -9.15 0.89
C THR A 106 20.17 -7.63 0.87
N GLU A 107 21.37 -7.11 0.58
CA GLU A 107 21.59 -5.66 0.46
C GLU A 107 20.67 -5.00 -0.57
N ASP A 108 20.39 -5.68 -1.68
CA ASP A 108 19.53 -5.15 -2.74
C ASP A 108 18.06 -5.10 -2.30
N GLU A 109 17.57 -6.15 -1.63
CA GLU A 109 16.21 -6.19 -1.07
C GLU A 109 16.03 -5.16 0.05
N ARG A 110 17.05 -4.98 0.88
CA ARG A 110 17.07 -3.96 1.93
C ARG A 110 16.98 -2.57 1.34
N LYS A 111 17.78 -2.26 0.31
CA LYS A 111 17.73 -0.98 -0.42
C LYS A 111 16.37 -0.78 -1.08
N GLU A 112 15.82 -1.81 -1.72
CA GLU A 112 14.50 -1.74 -2.35
C GLU A 112 13.42 -1.42 -1.31
N ALA A 113 13.39 -2.14 -0.19
CA ALA A 113 12.41 -1.90 0.87
C ALA A 113 12.53 -0.49 1.45
N LEU A 114 13.76 -0.04 1.76
CA LEU A 114 14.01 1.30 2.29
C LEU A 114 13.54 2.40 1.33
N SER A 115 13.87 2.29 0.04
CA SER A 115 13.46 3.26 -0.98
C SER A 115 11.94 3.36 -1.09
N HIS A 116 11.23 2.23 -1.10
CA HIS A 116 9.77 2.25 -1.15
C HIS A 116 9.13 2.80 0.13
N TYR A 117 9.72 2.54 1.30
CA TYR A 117 9.24 3.10 2.56
C TYR A 117 9.44 4.61 2.65
N GLU A 118 10.53 5.13 2.11
CA GLU A 118 10.79 6.57 2.05
C GLU A 118 9.73 7.28 1.19
N ILE A 119 9.56 6.84 -0.06
CA ILE A 119 8.57 7.43 -1.00
C ILE A 119 7.14 7.26 -0.47
N CYS A 120 6.84 6.13 0.17
CA CYS A 120 5.56 5.91 0.84
C CYS A 120 5.27 6.99 1.89
N GLY A 121 6.27 7.33 2.72
CA GLY A 121 6.19 8.37 3.74
C GLY A 121 5.95 9.76 3.13
N GLU A 122 6.69 10.11 2.07
CA GLU A 122 6.50 11.36 1.34
C GLU A 122 5.08 11.51 0.78
N MET A 123 4.56 10.46 0.13
CA MET A 123 3.20 10.44 -0.39
C MET A 123 2.15 10.54 0.73
N CYS A 124 2.41 9.90 1.87
CA CYS A 124 1.52 9.96 3.02
C CYS A 124 1.45 11.39 3.61
N ILE A 125 2.61 12.06 3.73
CA ILE A 125 2.68 13.46 4.18
C ILE A 125 1.91 14.36 3.22
N ARG A 126 2.11 14.20 1.91
CA ARG A 126 1.36 14.95 0.90
C ARG A 126 -0.15 14.74 1.03
N HIS A 127 -0.60 13.49 1.21
CA HIS A 127 -2.00 13.17 1.45
C HIS A 127 -2.57 13.94 2.64
N PHE A 128 -1.87 13.95 3.77
CA PHE A 128 -2.33 14.73 4.94
C PHE A 128 -2.33 16.23 4.68
N GLN A 129 -1.30 16.77 4.03
CA GLN A 129 -1.26 18.20 3.67
C GLN A 129 -2.45 18.60 2.80
N GLU A 130 -2.83 17.78 1.82
CA GLU A 130 -4.02 17.99 0.98
C GLU A 130 -5.31 17.93 1.81
N LEU A 131 -5.44 16.98 2.74
CA LEU A 131 -6.60 16.90 3.65
C LEU A 131 -6.72 18.14 4.54
N TYR A 132 -5.61 18.61 5.12
CA TYR A 132 -5.60 19.78 5.99
C TYR A 132 -5.85 21.11 5.25
N GLN A 133 -5.47 21.20 3.98
CA GLN A 133 -5.80 22.38 3.15
C GLN A 133 -7.29 22.47 2.82
N GLY A 134 -8.01 21.35 2.81
CA GLY A 134 -9.43 21.27 2.47
C GLY A 134 -10.42 21.37 3.64
N VAL A 135 -9.96 21.24 4.89
CA VAL A 135 -10.85 21.08 6.06
C VAL A 135 -10.55 22.12 7.15
N LEU A 136 -11.45 23.09 7.30
CA LEU A 136 -11.72 23.77 8.57
C LEU A 136 -12.62 22.81 9.38
N GLU A 137 -12.10 22.28 10.50
CA GLU A 137 -12.81 21.52 11.56
C GLU A 137 -12.82 19.97 11.54
N HIS A 138 -12.23 19.41 12.61
CA HIS A 138 -12.55 18.17 13.33
C HIS A 138 -12.82 16.85 12.57
N THR A 139 -12.03 16.50 11.55
CA THR A 139 -11.97 15.11 11.08
C THR A 139 -10.80 14.37 11.74
N ASN A 140 -11.06 13.26 12.41
CA ASN A 140 -10.00 12.38 12.93
C ASN A 140 -9.37 11.63 11.76
N PHE A 141 -8.20 12.09 11.31
CA PHE A 141 -7.44 11.38 10.29
C PHE A 141 -6.51 10.35 10.94
N THR A 142 -6.63 9.11 10.50
CA THR A 142 -5.76 8.00 10.94
C THR A 142 -4.80 7.64 9.82
N PHE A 143 -3.55 7.32 10.20
CA PHE A 143 -2.59 6.76 9.26
C PHE A 143 -3.07 5.39 8.78
N PRO A 144 -3.00 5.09 7.46
CA PRO A 144 -3.18 3.74 6.99
C PRO A 144 -2.20 2.80 7.71
N LYS A 145 -2.70 1.73 8.34
CA LYS A 145 -1.87 0.85 9.18
C LYS A 145 -0.66 0.27 8.45
N VAL A 146 -0.80 -0.05 7.17
CA VAL A 146 0.30 -0.58 6.35
C VAL A 146 1.41 0.45 6.15
N VAL A 147 1.04 1.73 5.99
CA VAL A 147 1.98 2.85 5.90
C VAL A 147 2.65 3.08 7.24
N PHE A 148 1.90 3.06 8.34
CA PHE A 148 2.49 3.17 9.68
C PHE A 148 3.49 2.03 9.97
N LYS A 149 3.14 0.77 9.63
CA LYS A 149 4.05 -0.38 9.74
C LYS A 149 5.31 -0.16 8.90
N ALA A 150 5.17 0.31 7.65
CA ALA A 150 6.30 0.62 6.78
C ALA A 150 7.24 1.68 7.38
N ILE A 151 6.71 2.75 7.96
CA ILE A 151 7.51 3.79 8.65
C ILE A 151 8.29 3.19 9.82
N GLN A 152 7.64 2.37 10.65
CA GLN A 152 8.32 1.68 11.76
C GLN A 152 9.43 0.73 11.27
N ARG A 153 9.18 0.00 10.18
CA ARG A 153 10.18 -0.89 9.56
C ARG A 153 11.34 -0.13 8.96
N HIS A 154 11.10 1.00 8.29
CA HIS A 154 12.14 1.86 7.75
C HIS A 154 13.14 2.29 8.85
N LEU A 155 12.61 2.79 9.97
CA LEU A 155 13.45 3.14 11.13
C LEU A 155 14.22 1.93 11.67
N ALA A 156 13.56 0.77 11.82
CA ALA A 156 14.22 -0.43 12.31
C ALA A 156 15.36 -0.90 11.38
N LEU A 157 15.14 -0.88 10.07
CA LEU A 157 16.15 -1.29 9.09
C LEU A 157 17.36 -0.35 9.11
N ILE A 158 17.15 0.97 9.16
CA ILE A 158 18.27 1.93 9.23
C ILE A 158 19.13 1.71 10.48
N HIS A 159 18.52 1.51 11.65
CA HIS A 159 19.24 1.37 12.91
C HIS A 159 19.83 -0.03 13.16
N GLN A 160 19.38 -1.06 12.44
CA GLN A 160 20.02 -2.39 12.45
C GLN A 160 21.35 -2.45 11.70
N SER A 161 21.72 -1.37 11.01
CA SER A 161 22.95 -1.26 10.21
C SER A 161 24.11 -0.57 10.95
N GLY A 162 23.97 -0.31 12.25
CA GLY A 162 24.94 0.37 13.11
C GLY A 162 25.57 -0.54 14.16
#